data_AF-U4VH49-F1
#
_entry.id   AF-U4VH49-F1
#
_cell.length_a   1.000
_cell.length_b   1.000
_cell.length_c   1.000
_cell.angle_alpha   90.00
_cell.angle_beta   90.00
_cell.angle_gamma   90.00
#
_symmetry.space_group_name_H-M   'P 1'
#
loop_
_entity.id
_entity.type
_entity.pdbx_description
1 polymer ?
#
loop_
_entity_poly.entity_id
_entity_poly.type
_entity_poly.pdbx_seq_one_letter_code
_entity_poly.pdbx_strand_id
1 'polypeptide(L)'
;MPPLFYHRAAVSGHAADNILPVPEVISMSALISPSVLPILLLIGSNVFMTFAWYGHLKFTSTPLITVIFISWGIALIEYCMAVPANRIGHEVYSAAQLKTIQEVITLVIFSLFSVFYLKEAFTWHHLLGFALIAGGGAALIFKA
;
A
#
# COMPACT_ATOMS: atom_id res chain seq x y z
N MET A 1 29.54 -61.55 22.66
CA MET A 1 29.52 -61.21 24.10
C MET A 1 29.93 -59.74 24.24
N PRO A 2 29.16 -58.89 24.95
CA PRO A 2 29.35 -57.43 25.11
C PRO A 2 30.27 -57.12 26.33
N PRO A 3 30.42 -55.88 26.85
CA PRO A 3 30.40 -54.50 26.30
C PRO A 3 31.67 -53.69 26.69
N LEU A 4 31.82 -52.43 26.23
CA LEU A 4 32.51 -51.41 27.02
C LEU A 4 31.88 -50.03 26.78
N PHE A 5 31.06 -49.65 27.75
CA PHE A 5 30.48 -48.32 27.94
C PHE A 5 31.60 -47.29 28.07
N TYR A 6 31.59 -46.24 27.26
CA TYR A 6 32.12 -44.95 27.69
C TYR A 6 30.97 -43.96 27.81
N HIS A 7 30.62 -43.74 29.07
CA HIS A 7 29.79 -42.66 29.57
C HIS A 7 30.42 -41.32 29.14
N ARG A 8 29.75 -40.53 28.28
CA ARG A 8 29.99 -39.09 28.24
C ARG A 8 28.77 -38.39 28.81
N ALA A 9 29.00 -37.79 29.97
CA ALA A 9 28.05 -37.04 30.75
C ALA A 9 27.38 -35.93 29.93
N ALA A 10 26.07 -35.80 30.12
CA ALA A 10 25.33 -34.60 29.82
C ALA A 10 25.93 -33.44 30.65
N VAL A 11 26.50 -32.44 29.96
CA VAL A 11 26.74 -31.13 30.57
C VAL A 11 25.51 -30.28 30.30
N SER A 12 24.71 -30.23 31.36
CA SER A 12 23.59 -29.33 31.61
C SER A 12 24.00 -27.86 31.45
N GLY A 13 23.23 -27.11 30.65
CA GLY A 13 22.50 -25.90 31.05
C GLY A 13 23.27 -24.66 31.57
N HIS A 14 22.85 -23.51 31.03
CA HIS A 14 22.97 -22.14 31.53
C HIS A 14 24.26 -21.37 31.26
N ALA A 15 24.24 -20.56 30.19
CA ALA A 15 24.32 -19.09 30.28
C ALA A 15 24.64 -18.45 28.90
N ALA A 16 23.67 -18.38 27.98
CA ALA A 16 23.81 -17.53 26.78
C ALA A 16 22.49 -17.11 26.11
N ASP A 17 21.31 -17.51 26.61
CA ASP A 17 20.04 -17.29 25.91
C ASP A 17 19.20 -16.14 26.49
N ASN A 18 19.84 -15.18 27.15
CA ASN A 18 19.20 -13.92 27.57
C ASN A 18 19.67 -12.75 26.71
N ILE A 19 19.62 -12.93 25.38
CA ILE A 19 19.56 -11.80 24.48
C ILE A 19 18.14 -11.25 24.61
N LEU A 20 18.00 -10.11 25.29
CA LEU A 20 16.74 -9.35 25.32
C LEU A 20 16.20 -9.26 23.89
N PRO A 21 14.88 -9.42 23.64
CA PRO A 21 14.33 -9.25 22.32
C PRO A 21 14.77 -7.88 21.81
N VAL A 22 15.62 -7.87 20.79
CA VAL A 22 16.01 -6.63 20.13
C VAL A 22 14.70 -5.98 19.74
N PRO A 23 14.42 -4.74 20.18
CA PRO A 23 13.16 -4.08 19.85
C PRO A 23 13.02 -4.18 18.33
N GLU A 24 11.86 -4.64 17.88
CA GLU A 24 11.51 -4.93 16.50
C GLU A 24 11.64 -3.65 15.67
N VAL A 25 12.87 -3.27 15.34
CA VAL A 25 13.17 -2.27 14.33
C VAL A 25 12.55 -2.85 13.09
N ILE A 26 11.49 -2.21 12.58
CA ILE A 26 10.77 -2.58 11.36
C ILE A 26 11.78 -3.16 10.38
N SER A 27 11.84 -4.50 10.29
CA SER A 27 12.92 -5.14 9.56
C SER A 27 12.77 -4.71 8.11
N MET A 28 13.84 -4.24 7.46
CA MET A 28 13.74 -3.76 6.07
C MET A 28 13.13 -4.80 5.12
N SER A 29 13.20 -6.08 5.49
CA SER A 29 12.52 -7.18 4.81
C SER A 29 10.99 -7.13 4.89
N ALA A 30 10.39 -6.56 5.94
CA ALA A 30 8.94 -6.40 6.07
C ALA A 30 8.37 -5.34 5.10
N LEU A 31 9.11 -4.25 4.88
CA LEU A 31 8.75 -3.19 3.93
C LEU A 31 8.84 -3.64 2.47
N ILE A 32 9.71 -4.61 2.18
CA ILE A 32 9.92 -5.19 0.84
C ILE A 32 9.02 -6.42 0.61
N SER A 33 8.21 -6.80 1.60
CA SER A 33 7.29 -7.93 1.49
C SER A 33 6.29 -7.73 0.34
N PRO A 34 5.96 -8.81 -0.42
CA PRO A 34 4.91 -8.78 -1.43
C PRO A 34 3.53 -8.36 -0.91
N SER A 35 3.29 -8.38 0.40
CA SER A 35 2.05 -7.87 1.00
C SER A 35 2.05 -6.37 1.25
N VAL A 36 3.21 -5.77 1.58
CA VAL A 36 3.29 -4.38 2.04
C VAL A 36 3.78 -3.44 0.95
N LEU A 37 4.80 -3.86 0.20
CA LEU A 37 5.41 -3.04 -0.84
C LEU A 37 4.40 -2.60 -1.91
N PRO A 38 3.48 -3.45 -2.40
CA PRO A 38 2.45 -3.02 -3.35
C PRO A 38 1.57 -1.91 -2.80
N ILE A 39 1.19 -1.96 -1.53
CA ILE A 39 0.31 -0.95 -0.92
C ILE A 39 1.04 0.39 -0.89
N LEU A 40 2.31 0.41 -0.49
CA LEU A 40 3.12 1.64 -0.48
C LEU A 40 3.29 2.23 -1.88
N LEU A 41 3.58 1.38 -2.86
CA LEU A 41 3.68 1.80 -4.26
C LEU A 41 2.34 2.32 -4.79
N LEU A 42 1.22 1.66 -4.49
CA LEU A 42 -0.12 2.09 -4.90
C LEU A 42 -0.52 3.43 -4.26
N ILE A 43 -0.14 3.68 -2.99
CA ILE A 43 -0.32 4.99 -2.35
C ILE A 43 0.45 6.06 -3.13
N GLY A 44 1.75 5.82 -3.38
CA GLY A 44 2.58 6.75 -4.16
C GLY A 44 1.99 7.01 -5.54
N SER A 45 1.66 5.93 -6.27
CA SER A 45 0.99 5.95 -7.58
C SER A 45 -0.24 6.86 -7.56
N ASN A 46 -1.13 6.64 -6.61
CA ASN A 46 -2.41 7.31 -6.57
C ASN A 46 -2.29 8.83 -6.31
N VAL A 47 -1.25 9.29 -5.60
CA VAL A 47 -0.95 10.72 -5.48
C VAL A 47 -0.74 11.33 -6.87
N PHE A 48 0.14 10.74 -7.69
CA PHE A 48 0.38 11.22 -9.06
C PHE A 48 -0.90 11.10 -9.91
N MET A 49 -1.65 10.00 -9.78
CA MET A 49 -2.91 9.83 -10.51
C MET A 49 -3.92 10.94 -10.19
N THR A 50 -4.05 11.28 -8.91
CA THR A 50 -4.96 12.33 -8.43
C THR A 50 -4.56 13.70 -8.99
N PHE A 51 -3.26 14.01 -9.04
CA PHE A 51 -2.78 15.23 -9.70
C PHE A 51 -3.01 15.21 -11.21
N ALA A 52 -2.81 14.07 -11.88
CA ALA A 52 -3.04 13.94 -13.32
C ALA A 52 -4.51 14.18 -13.68
N TRP A 53 -5.45 13.67 -12.87
CA TRP A 53 -6.89 13.82 -13.11
C TRP A 53 -7.46 15.16 -12.66
N TYR A 54 -7.05 15.68 -11.49
CA TYR A 54 -7.73 16.80 -10.85
C TYR A 54 -6.83 18.01 -10.59
N GLY A 55 -5.50 17.85 -10.67
CA GLY A 55 -4.54 18.93 -10.43
C GLY A 55 -4.78 20.16 -11.31
N HIS A 56 -5.17 19.91 -12.56
CA HIS A 56 -5.42 20.94 -13.55
C HIS A 56 -6.69 21.77 -13.30
N LEU A 57 -7.58 21.35 -12.38
CA LEU A 57 -8.79 22.10 -12.05
C LEU A 57 -8.48 23.47 -11.42
N LYS A 58 -7.26 23.69 -10.94
CA LYS A 58 -6.77 25.03 -10.56
C LYS A 58 -6.32 25.91 -11.72
N PHE A 59 -6.14 25.33 -12.90
CA PHE A 59 -5.52 25.97 -14.06
C PHE A 59 -6.48 26.02 -15.25
N THR A 60 -7.76 26.34 -15.00
CA THR A 60 -8.84 26.32 -16.00
C THR A 60 -8.66 27.29 -17.16
N SER A 61 -7.84 28.33 -16.99
CA SER A 61 -7.47 29.26 -18.07
C SER A 61 -6.36 28.75 -19.00
N THR A 62 -5.76 27.60 -18.70
CA THR A 62 -4.69 27.00 -19.52
C THR A 62 -5.30 26.26 -20.72
N PRO A 63 -4.70 26.33 -21.92
CA PRO A 63 -5.19 25.58 -23.08
C PRO A 63 -5.34 24.08 -22.79
N LEU A 64 -6.48 23.50 -23.18
CA LEU A 64 -6.83 22.11 -22.90
C LEU A 64 -5.76 21.12 -23.38
N ILE A 65 -5.22 21.34 -24.59
CA ILE A 65 -4.17 20.49 -25.16
C ILE A 65 -2.93 20.47 -24.25
N THR A 66 -2.50 21.63 -23.73
CA THR A 66 -1.37 21.73 -22.81
C THR A 66 -1.63 20.94 -21.52
N VAL A 67 -2.82 21.09 -20.95
CA VAL A 67 -3.23 20.35 -19.75
C VAL A 67 -3.22 18.85 -19.99
N ILE A 68 -3.75 18.36 -21.12
CA ILE A 68 -3.76 16.93 -21.47
C ILE A 68 -2.34 16.37 -21.50
N PHE A 69 -1.39 17.05 -22.17
CA PHE A 69 -0.01 16.57 -22.23
C PHE A 69 0.70 16.57 -20.88
N ILE A 70 0.44 17.58 -20.04
CA ILE A 70 0.98 17.62 -18.67
C ILE A 70 0.40 16.47 -17.85
N SER A 71 -0.92 16.26 -17.89
CA SER A 71 -1.59 15.16 -17.19
C SER A 71 -1.07 13.79 -17.65
N TRP A 72 -0.81 13.60 -18.94
CA TRP A 72 -0.17 12.37 -19.45
C TRP A 72 1.27 12.20 -18.93
N GLY A 73 2.05 13.28 -18.88
CA GLY A 73 3.39 13.25 -18.31
C GLY A 73 3.40 12.83 -16.84
N ILE A 74 2.43 13.30 -16.04
CA ILE A 74 2.26 12.90 -14.64
C ILE A 74 1.83 11.43 -14.54
N ALA A 75 0.86 11.01 -15.36
CA ALA A 75 0.38 9.62 -15.39
C ALA A 75 1.47 8.62 -15.80
N LEU A 76 2.47 9.03 -16.58
CA LEU A 76 3.60 8.15 -16.90
C LEU A 76 4.41 7.78 -15.63
N ILE A 77 4.63 8.73 -14.72
CA ILE A 77 5.34 8.49 -13.45
C ILE A 77 4.51 7.57 -12.55
N GLU A 78 3.20 7.77 -12.54
CA GLU A 78 2.26 6.89 -11.85
C GLU A 78 2.42 5.44 -12.31
N TYR A 79 2.41 5.19 -13.62
CA TYR A 79 2.53 3.83 -14.15
C TYR A 79 3.84 3.14 -13.77
N CYS A 80 4.94 3.89 -13.59
CA CYS A 80 6.20 3.33 -13.10
C CYS A 80 6.09 2.72 -11.69
N MET A 81 5.07 3.10 -10.90
CA MET A 81 4.76 2.50 -9.59
C MET A 81 3.58 1.54 -9.65
N ALA A 82 2.51 1.90 -10.36
CA ALA A 82 1.29 1.08 -10.45
C ALA A 82 1.57 -0.31 -11.03
N VAL A 83 2.36 -0.38 -12.11
CA VAL A 83 2.65 -1.63 -12.80
C VAL A 83 3.45 -2.60 -11.92
N PRO A 84 4.60 -2.22 -11.32
CA PRO A 84 5.31 -3.13 -10.42
C PRO A 84 4.51 -3.44 -9.16
N ALA A 85 3.75 -2.49 -8.59
CA ALA A 85 2.90 -2.74 -7.43
C ALA A 85 1.91 -3.87 -7.69
N ASN A 86 1.17 -3.79 -8.81
CA ASN A 86 0.18 -4.81 -9.15
C ASN A 86 0.83 -6.15 -9.50
N ARG A 87 1.99 -6.16 -10.17
CA ARG A 87 2.71 -7.41 -10.48
C ARG A 87 3.18 -8.12 -9.21
N ILE A 88 3.84 -7.40 -8.31
CA ILE A 88 4.33 -7.95 -7.03
C ILE A 88 3.13 -8.35 -6.16
N GLY A 89 2.11 -7.50 -6.06
CA GLY A 89 0.95 -7.77 -5.23
C GLY A 89 0.10 -8.94 -5.71
N HIS A 90 0.10 -9.24 -7.01
CA HIS A 90 -0.64 -10.39 -7.54
C HIS A 90 -0.05 -11.74 -7.09
N GLU A 91 1.16 -11.75 -6.50
CA GLU A 91 1.72 -12.96 -5.88
C GLU A 91 0.96 -13.37 -4.60
N VAL A 92 0.29 -12.42 -3.91
CA VAL A 92 -0.37 -12.65 -2.62
C VAL A 92 -1.84 -12.21 -2.57
N TYR A 93 -2.24 -11.29 -3.45
CA TYR A 93 -3.60 -10.79 -3.57
C TYR A 93 -4.20 -11.19 -4.92
N SER A 94 -5.52 -11.41 -4.94
CA SER A 94 -6.24 -11.52 -6.21
C SER A 94 -6.32 -10.16 -6.91
N ALA A 95 -6.54 -10.15 -8.24
CA ALA A 95 -6.76 -8.91 -8.97
C ALA A 95 -7.93 -8.08 -8.40
N ALA A 96 -8.99 -8.74 -7.91
CA ALA A 96 -10.11 -8.08 -7.25
C ALA A 96 -9.70 -7.42 -5.93
N GLN A 97 -8.87 -8.09 -5.11
CA GLN A 97 -8.35 -7.55 -3.86
C GLN A 97 -7.42 -6.35 -4.11
N LEU A 98 -6.52 -6.43 -5.09
CA LEU A 98 -5.65 -5.31 -5.48
C LEU A 98 -6.46 -4.11 -5.94
N LYS A 99 -7.48 -4.33 -6.77
CA LYS A 99 -8.33 -3.23 -7.23
C LYS A 99 -9.10 -2.60 -6.06
N THR A 100 -9.59 -3.42 -5.13
CA THR A 100 -10.26 -2.94 -3.91
C THR A 100 -9.32 -2.09 -3.05
N ILE A 101 -8.09 -2.55 -2.82
CA ILE A 101 -7.05 -1.76 -2.12
C ILE A 101 -6.85 -0.43 -2.82
N GLN A 102 -6.73 -0.43 -4.14
CA GLN A 102 -6.52 0.76 -4.94
C GLN A 102 -7.71 1.74 -4.85
N GLU A 103 -8.95 1.27 -4.86
CA GLU A 103 -10.14 2.13 -4.70
C GLU A 103 -10.19 2.76 -3.30
N VAL A 104 -9.90 1.99 -2.25
CA VAL A 104 -9.81 2.53 -0.88
C VAL A 104 -8.75 3.63 -0.81
N ILE A 105 -7.56 3.38 -1.34
CA ILE A 105 -6.47 4.36 -1.43
C ILE A 105 -6.91 5.60 -2.22
N THR A 106 -7.59 5.40 -3.35
CA THR A 106 -8.09 6.49 -4.21
C THR A 106 -9.03 7.40 -3.46
N LEU A 107 -10.02 6.84 -2.76
CA LEU A 107 -10.99 7.63 -2.01
C LEU A 107 -10.32 8.42 -0.88
N VAL A 108 -9.37 7.82 -0.17
CA VAL A 108 -8.62 8.50 0.90
C VAL A 108 -7.78 9.64 0.33
N ILE A 109 -6.95 9.39 -0.69
CA ILE A 109 -6.06 10.40 -1.27
C ILE A 109 -6.87 11.50 -1.94
N PHE A 110 -7.92 11.15 -2.68
CA PHE A 110 -8.82 12.14 -3.28
C PHE A 110 -9.47 13.02 -2.21
N SER A 111 -9.89 12.44 -1.08
CA SER A 111 -10.47 13.22 0.02
C SER A 111 -9.47 14.23 0.59
N LEU A 112 -8.22 13.80 0.82
CA LEU A 112 -7.17 14.71 1.28
C LEU A 112 -6.87 15.79 0.22
N PHE A 113 -6.78 15.39 -1.05
CA PHE A 113 -6.51 16.28 -2.16
C PHE A 113 -7.60 17.35 -2.32
N SER A 114 -8.87 16.98 -2.30
CA SER A 114 -9.99 17.93 -2.45
C SER A 114 -9.98 18.98 -1.33
N VAL A 115 -9.78 18.57 -0.07
CA VAL A 115 -9.71 19.50 1.07
C VAL A 115 -8.48 20.39 1.03
N PHE A 116 -7.28 19.81 0.84
CA PHE A 116 -6.04 20.56 0.99
C PHE A 116 -5.63 21.31 -0.28
N TYR A 117 -5.78 20.68 -1.44
CA TYR A 117 -5.45 21.26 -2.74
C TYR A 117 -6.63 22.06 -3.29
N LEU A 118 -7.79 21.46 -3.57
CA LEU A 118 -8.92 22.17 -4.20
C LEU A 118 -9.63 23.16 -3.25
N LYS A 119 -9.46 23.01 -1.94
CA LYS A 119 -10.17 23.78 -0.91
C LYS A 119 -11.68 23.54 -0.92
N GLU A 120 -12.09 22.35 -1.36
CA GLU A 120 -13.48 21.92 -1.38
C GLU A 120 -13.76 21.07 -0.13
N ALA A 121 -14.85 21.41 0.58
CA ALA A 121 -15.22 20.70 1.80
C ALA A 121 -16.14 19.51 1.47
N PHE A 122 -15.94 18.39 2.17
CA PHE A 122 -16.84 17.26 2.10
C PHE A 122 -18.05 17.45 3.00
N THR A 123 -19.22 17.11 2.46
CA THR A 123 -20.43 16.89 3.27
C THR A 123 -20.40 15.50 3.89
N TRP A 124 -21.19 15.32 4.95
CA TRP A 124 -21.34 14.01 5.60
C TRP A 124 -21.81 12.90 4.64
N HIS A 125 -22.63 13.25 3.65
CA HIS A 125 -23.10 12.31 2.63
C HIS A 125 -21.96 11.81 1.72
N HIS A 126 -21.00 12.67 1.38
CA HIS A 126 -19.85 12.23 0.59
C HIS A 126 -18.98 11.25 1.37
N LEU A 127 -18.69 11.56 2.64
CA LEU A 127 -17.90 10.69 3.52
C LEU A 127 -18.59 9.34 3.73
N LEU A 128 -19.91 9.34 3.96
CA LEU A 128 -20.68 8.11 4.09
C LEU A 128 -20.66 7.29 2.79
N GLY A 129 -20.83 7.93 1.64
CA GLY A 129 -20.74 7.27 0.34
C GLY A 129 -19.39 6.61 0.12
N PHE A 130 -18.29 7.32 0.39
CA PHE A 130 -16.94 6.79 0.27
C PHE A 130 -16.68 5.63 1.25
N ALA A 131 -17.16 5.76 2.49
CA ALA A 131 -17.05 4.70 3.49
C ALA A 131 -17.80 3.42 3.08
N LEU A 132 -18.97 3.55 2.43
CA LEU A 132 -19.73 2.40 1.94
C LEU A 132 -19.04 1.71 0.76
N ILE A 133 -18.44 2.48 -0.17
CA ILE A 133 -17.68 1.91 -1.29
C ILE A 133 -16.46 1.15 -0.76
N ALA A 134 -15.66 1.80 0.09
CA ALA A 134 -14.46 1.22 0.68
C ALA A 134 -14.78 0.00 1.57
N GLY A 135 -15.72 0.17 2.49
CA GLY A 135 -16.09 -0.86 3.47
C GLY A 135 -16.81 -2.05 2.85
N GLY A 136 -17.72 -1.81 1.90
CA GLY A 136 -18.41 -2.89 1.18
C GLY A 136 -17.45 -3.74 0.36
N GLY A 137 -16.56 -3.10 -0.40
CA GLY A 137 -15.51 -3.80 -1.16
C GLY A 137 -14.60 -4.61 -0.23
N ALA A 138 -14.07 -3.98 0.81
CA ALA A 138 -13.18 -4.65 1.77
C ALA A 138 -13.86 -5.83 2.49
N ALA A 139 -15.11 -5.66 2.94
CA ALA A 139 -15.81 -6.69 3.70
C ALA A 139 -16.22 -7.92 2.87
N LEU A 140 -16.53 -7.72 1.58
CA LEU A 140 -17.02 -8.79 0.71
C LEU A 140 -15.90 -9.46 -0.09
N ILE A 141 -14.98 -8.69 -0.66
CA ILE A 141 -13.96 -9.22 -1.59
C ILE A 141 -12.83 -9.96 -0.85
N PHE A 142 -12.56 -9.62 0.41
CA PHE A 142 -11.53 -10.31 1.21
C PHE A 142 -12.06 -11.55 1.94
N LYS A 143 -13.35 -11.87 1.82
CA LYS A 143 -13.97 -13.09 2.36
C LYS A 143 -14.28 -14.15 1.29
N ALA A 144 -14.11 -13.80 0.02
CA ALA A 144 -14.30 -14.69 -1.11
C ALA A 144 -13.02 -15.50 -1.36
#